data_AF-A0A562UQ47-F1
#
_entry.id   AF-A0A562UQ47-F1
#
_cell.length_a   1.000
_cell.length_b   1.000
_cell.length_c   1.000
_cell.angle_alpha   90.00
_cell.angle_beta   90.00
_cell.angle_gamma   90.00
#
_symmetry.space_group_name_H-M   'P 1'
#
loop_
_entity.id
_entity.type
_entity.pdbx_description
1 polymer ?
#
loop_
_entity_poly.entity_id
_entity_poly.type
_entity_poly.pdbx_seq_one_letter_code
_entity_poly.pdbx_strand_id
1 'polypeptide(L)'
;MSYVVSSLARPTPATDESKERDVRDEQECERLLIERVAATGAHLVHAIARPGSVAVRSYDENGRGMGSPRIFGLVRAMREASSDGRRHLVVEIRRRADGYTVSRSTELESLSPVRLVLDPDYRYPGHPLPGMPRPAGIDVTDRPTDPVVLAETTALVEEFVALYTSIKGRAPDFGRGRTEREIVAAETELGFRLPEEVRALYRVVECDPEEYGLLGAQRLLPLTAVVEWYHEGGPGVAVGEDGMFPTCAVVFEASPAGHVRRLSRSDWWVTITSDPGCNYGAIDLDPGPRGRRGQLFEFGRDFHGPVGYIAESVTVVLRQVVEALRTGAYEDPDSEDPYLEFDDGLGRSAETDHHRSVRMGGRGVDDVVADLVDPSEVQAVYLNDGDVIGLGGLAPLPLLREISVNRANHVTTTLSHDQPVEALSIDARTVDLEGLAGHPTLWSLKLTGVEEAVSVESLAAVPQLAELDLSGVEVRDVERLGEPMFSGLRVLTLSAEQWGRLREVNGVPTGLAAASMTGVNALDDAVAWAGGLRGRAGGGVGPRHGVGHDGDDVPGGPL
;
A
#
# COMPACT_ATOMS: atom_id res chain seq x y z
N MET A 1 13.46 3.61 1.62
CA MET A 1 13.26 3.43 3.08
C MET A 1 13.32 1.94 3.35
N SER A 2 14.30 1.45 4.12
CA SER A 2 14.61 0.01 4.19
C SER A 2 13.64 -0.72 5.14
N TYR A 3 12.81 -1.60 4.60
CA TYR A 3 12.04 -2.58 5.37
C TYR A 3 12.93 -3.81 5.62
N VAL A 4 13.24 -4.09 6.89
CA VAL A 4 13.88 -5.34 7.29
C VAL A 4 12.78 -6.35 7.65
N VAL A 5 12.53 -7.30 6.75
CA VAL A 5 11.78 -8.52 7.05
C VAL A 5 12.79 -9.55 7.56
N SER A 6 12.83 -9.79 8.87
CA SER A 6 13.63 -10.87 9.45
C SER A 6 12.83 -12.17 9.42
N SER A 7 13.27 -13.09 8.55
CA SER A 7 12.88 -14.49 8.51
C SER A 7 13.16 -15.22 9.84
N LEU A 8 12.32 -16.21 10.13
CA LEU A 8 12.30 -17.07 11.31
C LEU A 8 13.57 -17.95 11.40
N ALA A 9 14.40 -17.70 12.41
CA ALA A 9 15.39 -18.66 12.90
C ALA A 9 15.21 -18.87 14.41
N ARG A 10 15.17 -20.15 14.83
CA ARG A 10 15.09 -20.58 16.24
C ARG A 10 16.32 -20.12 17.05
N PRO A 11 16.21 -19.94 18.38
CA PRO A 11 17.16 -19.15 19.16
C PRO A 11 18.38 -19.95 19.65
N THR A 12 19.54 -19.28 19.66
CA THR A 12 20.75 -19.63 20.46
C THR A 12 21.34 -18.34 21.06
N PRO A 13 22.11 -18.42 22.18
CA PRO A 13 21.72 -17.76 23.43
C PRO A 13 22.38 -16.40 23.74
N ALA A 14 21.55 -15.57 24.39
CA ALA A 14 21.82 -14.59 25.45
C ALA A 14 23.06 -13.65 25.33
N THR A 15 22.80 -12.45 24.82
CA THR A 15 23.52 -11.22 25.17
C THR A 15 22.51 -10.18 25.67
N ASP A 16 22.59 -9.84 26.97
CA ASP A 16 21.92 -8.74 27.71
C ASP A 16 20.37 -8.62 27.67
N GLU A 17 19.66 -9.21 26.71
CA GLU A 17 18.19 -9.23 26.62
C GLU A 17 17.53 -10.12 27.68
N SER A 18 18.29 -11.01 28.34
CA SER A 18 17.75 -12.00 29.30
C SER A 18 17.27 -11.40 30.62
N LYS A 19 17.61 -10.14 30.94
CA LYS A 19 17.14 -9.47 32.17
C LYS A 19 15.78 -8.79 32.03
N GLU A 20 15.31 -8.52 30.80
CA GLU A 20 14.05 -7.79 30.58
C GLU A 20 12.82 -8.69 30.58
N ARG A 21 13.00 -10.02 30.46
CA ARG A 21 11.90 -11.00 30.48
C ARG A 21 11.29 -11.27 31.86
N ASP A 22 11.94 -10.86 32.96
CA ASP A 22 11.50 -11.16 34.33
C ASP A 22 10.65 -10.06 34.98
N VAL A 23 10.46 -8.91 34.32
CA VAL A 23 9.62 -7.82 34.84
C VAL A 23 8.15 -8.13 34.55
N ARG A 24 7.38 -8.41 35.61
CA ARG A 24 5.94 -8.75 35.52
C ARG A 24 5.00 -7.64 35.98
N ASP A 25 5.55 -6.52 36.44
CA ASP A 25 4.79 -5.42 37.02
C ASP A 25 4.91 -4.14 36.17
N GLU A 26 3.76 -3.55 35.85
CA GLU A 26 3.65 -2.34 35.04
C GLU A 26 4.32 -1.14 35.73
N GLN A 27 4.21 -1.05 37.06
CA GLN A 27 4.85 0.02 37.85
C GLN A 27 6.38 -0.09 37.84
N GLU A 28 6.89 -1.31 37.84
CA GLU A 28 8.34 -1.55 37.72
C GLU A 28 8.86 -1.18 36.33
N CYS A 29 8.11 -1.52 35.27
CA CYS A 29 8.41 -1.06 33.91
C CYS A 29 8.48 0.47 33.84
N GLU A 30 7.48 1.16 34.40
CA GLU A 30 7.41 2.63 34.40
C GLU A 30 8.62 3.26 35.11
N ARG A 31 8.98 2.77 36.30
CA ARG A 31 10.14 3.25 37.04
C ARG A 31 11.43 3.10 36.24
N LEU A 32 11.64 1.94 35.61
CA LEU A 32 12.82 1.66 34.78
C LEU A 32 12.85 2.48 33.48
N LEU A 33 11.68 2.76 32.90
CA LEU A 33 11.55 3.66 31.76
C LEU A 33 12.03 5.06 32.12
N ILE A 34 11.55 5.62 33.24
CA ILE A 34 11.98 6.94 33.74
C ILE A 34 13.49 6.97 33.96
N GLU A 35 14.06 5.96 34.63
CA GLU A 35 15.50 5.88 34.92
C GLU A 35 16.34 5.92 33.63
N ARG A 36 15.96 5.11 32.63
CA ARG A 36 16.67 5.04 31.34
C ARG A 36 16.52 6.30 30.52
N VAL A 37 15.32 6.89 30.48
CA VAL A 37 15.08 8.14 29.74
C VAL A 37 15.84 9.29 30.40
N ALA A 38 15.82 9.41 31.72
CA ALA A 38 16.57 10.42 32.45
C ALA A 38 18.08 10.35 32.15
N ALA A 39 18.65 9.14 32.03
CA ALA A 39 20.06 8.94 31.66
C ALA A 39 20.41 9.44 30.24
N THR A 40 19.42 9.56 29.35
CA THR A 40 19.65 10.10 27.99
C THR A 40 19.59 11.62 27.90
N GLY A 41 19.03 12.29 28.91
CA GLY A 41 18.76 13.73 28.87
C GLY A 41 17.59 14.13 27.96
N ALA A 42 16.85 13.15 27.40
CA ALA A 42 15.69 13.44 26.57
C ALA A 42 14.62 14.21 27.37
N HIS A 43 14.04 15.22 26.74
CA HIS A 43 12.95 16.00 27.32
C HIS A 43 11.59 15.34 27.07
N LEU A 44 11.45 14.64 25.94
CA LEU A 44 10.24 13.91 25.56
C LEU A 44 10.62 12.60 24.88
N VAL A 45 9.90 11.52 25.20
CA VAL A 45 10.02 10.24 24.52
C VAL A 45 8.62 9.73 24.21
N HIS A 46 8.40 9.40 22.93
CA HIS A 46 7.21 8.69 22.47
C HIS A 46 7.60 7.26 22.12
N ALA A 47 6.91 6.30 22.72
CA ALA A 47 7.06 4.89 22.39
C ALA A 47 5.71 4.30 21.98
N ILE A 48 5.72 3.44 20.97
CA ILE A 48 4.54 2.73 20.50
C ILE A 48 4.90 1.25 20.42
N ALA A 49 4.19 0.41 21.18
CA ALA A 49 4.29 -1.03 21.09
C ALA A 49 3.08 -1.61 20.36
N ARG A 50 3.35 -2.35 19.29
CA ARG A 50 2.38 -3.12 18.49
C ARG A 50 2.71 -4.62 18.56
N PRO A 51 1.79 -5.52 18.21
CA PRO A 51 2.15 -6.93 18.03
C PRO A 51 3.41 -7.05 17.15
N GLY A 52 4.44 -7.75 17.64
CA GLY A 52 5.70 -7.96 16.91
C GLY A 52 6.68 -6.78 16.85
N SER A 53 6.28 -5.53 17.12
CA SER A 53 7.16 -4.35 16.95
C SER A 53 7.04 -3.31 18.05
N VAL A 54 8.13 -2.56 18.29
CA VAL A 54 8.14 -1.39 19.17
C VAL A 54 8.93 -0.29 18.47
N ALA A 55 8.36 0.91 18.39
CA ALA A 55 9.01 2.09 17.85
C ALA A 55 9.19 3.13 18.95
N VAL A 56 10.36 3.79 18.98
CA VAL A 56 10.70 4.80 19.99
C VAL A 56 11.34 6.01 19.33
N ARG A 57 10.81 7.19 19.64
CA ARG A 57 11.37 8.49 19.26
C ARG A 57 11.58 9.35 20.50
N SER A 58 12.65 10.12 20.51
CA SER A 58 13.01 11.01 21.60
C SER A 58 13.31 12.41 21.06
N TYR A 59 13.10 13.41 21.90
CA TYR A 59 13.26 14.81 21.55
C TYR A 59 13.94 15.57 22.69
N ASP A 60 14.75 16.57 22.34
CA ASP A 60 15.31 17.53 23.29
C ASP A 60 14.26 18.59 23.71
N GLU A 61 14.67 19.53 24.56
CA GLU A 61 13.79 20.62 25.03
C GLU A 61 13.30 21.55 23.92
N ASN A 62 13.98 21.55 22.76
CA ASN A 62 13.64 22.35 21.58
C ASN A 62 12.85 21.52 20.55
N GLY A 63 12.42 20.31 20.90
CA GLY A 63 11.69 19.42 20.00
C GLY A 63 12.55 18.80 18.88
N ARG A 64 13.88 18.88 18.97
CA ARG A 64 14.77 18.27 17.97
C ARG A 64 14.92 16.78 18.24
N GLY A 65 14.85 15.98 17.18
CA GLY A 65 14.99 14.52 17.28
C GLY A 65 16.33 14.11 17.89
N MET A 66 16.27 13.19 18.84
CA MET A 66 17.42 12.56 19.49
C MET A 66 17.51 11.08 19.11
N GLY A 67 18.63 10.42 19.46
CA GLY A 67 18.77 8.97 19.33
C GLY A 67 17.77 8.21 20.21
N SER A 68 17.27 7.07 19.73
CA SER A 68 16.25 6.30 20.44
C SER A 68 16.82 5.64 21.70
N PRO A 69 16.24 5.89 22.90
CA PRO A 69 16.65 5.21 24.12
C PRO A 69 16.38 3.70 24.01
N ARG A 70 17.25 2.88 24.60
CA ARG A 70 17.09 1.41 24.66
C ARG A 70 16.03 1.01 25.68
N ILE A 71 14.77 1.22 25.32
CA ILE A 71 13.60 0.94 26.17
C ILE A 71 12.62 -0.08 25.56
N PHE A 72 12.97 -0.68 24.42
CA PHE A 72 12.06 -1.54 23.66
C PHE A 72 11.46 -2.70 24.47
N GLY A 73 12.28 -3.44 25.22
CA GLY A 73 11.78 -4.56 26.03
C GLY A 73 10.91 -4.13 27.20
N LEU A 74 11.18 -2.99 27.82
CA LEU A 74 10.33 -2.43 28.87
C LEU A 74 8.96 -1.98 28.34
N VAL A 75 8.93 -1.29 27.20
CA VAL A 75 7.65 -0.88 26.58
C VAL A 75 6.85 -2.11 26.12
N ARG A 76 7.52 -3.15 25.60
CA ARG A 76 6.89 -4.42 25.26
C ARG A 76 6.32 -5.12 26.50
N ALA A 77 7.10 -5.26 27.56
CA ALA A 77 6.67 -5.87 28.81
C ALA A 77 5.48 -5.11 29.43
N MET A 78 5.51 -3.78 29.38
CA MET A 78 4.41 -2.93 29.86
C MET A 78 3.11 -3.18 29.06
N ARG A 79 3.19 -3.37 27.73
CA ARG A 79 2.03 -3.79 26.92
C ARG A 79 1.53 -5.17 27.32
N GLU A 80 2.43 -6.13 27.51
CA GLU A 80 2.06 -7.51 27.86
C GLU A 80 1.46 -7.63 29.27
N ALA A 81 1.89 -6.76 30.20
CA ALA A 81 1.34 -6.67 31.55
C ALA A 81 -0.02 -5.91 31.61
N SER A 82 -0.34 -5.10 30.60
CA SER A 82 -1.61 -4.38 30.53
C SER A 82 -2.79 -5.34 30.33
N SER A 83 -3.91 -5.04 30.98
CA SER A 83 -5.17 -5.81 30.90
C SER A 83 -5.72 -5.98 29.47
N ASP A 84 -5.26 -5.16 28.52
CA ASP A 84 -5.67 -5.17 27.11
C ASP A 84 -4.48 -5.48 26.17
N GLY A 85 -3.53 -6.31 26.62
CA GLY A 85 -2.24 -6.58 25.96
C GLY A 85 -2.26 -7.12 24.51
N ARG A 86 -3.45 -7.22 23.91
CA ARG A 86 -3.68 -7.47 22.48
C ARG A 86 -3.73 -6.19 21.64
N ARG A 87 -3.97 -5.01 22.23
CA ARG A 87 -3.99 -3.71 21.54
C ARG A 87 -2.62 -3.04 21.53
N HIS A 88 -2.48 -2.04 20.66
CA HIS A 88 -1.34 -1.14 20.70
C HIS A 88 -1.27 -0.39 22.03
N LEU A 89 -0.05 -0.15 22.51
CA LEU A 89 0.21 0.70 23.67
C LEU A 89 1.08 1.86 23.21
N VAL A 90 0.59 3.07 23.46
CA VAL A 90 1.30 4.31 23.26
C VAL A 90 1.71 4.86 24.61
N VAL A 91 2.98 5.26 24.71
CA VAL A 91 3.60 5.76 25.93
C VAL A 91 4.26 7.09 25.62
N GLU A 92 3.95 8.10 26.42
CA GLU A 92 4.69 9.36 26.47
C GLU A 92 5.47 9.42 27.79
N ILE A 93 6.75 9.75 27.72
CA ILE A 93 7.58 10.05 28.88
C ILE A 93 8.06 11.48 28.71
N ARG A 94 7.64 12.38 29.59
CA ARG A 94 7.92 13.82 29.48
C ARG A 94 8.62 14.33 30.72
N ARG A 95 9.68 15.11 30.52
CA ARG A 95 10.36 15.82 31.59
C ARG A 95 9.49 16.98 32.08
N ARG A 96 9.37 17.09 33.40
CA ARG A 96 8.70 18.17 34.13
C ARG A 96 9.71 18.83 35.09
N ALA A 97 9.29 19.88 35.77
CA ALA A 97 10.13 20.59 36.74
C ALA A 97 10.55 19.71 37.93
N ASP A 98 9.73 18.72 38.29
CA ASP A 98 9.85 17.84 39.46
C ASP A 98 10.29 16.41 39.12
N GLY A 99 10.54 16.09 37.84
CA GLY A 99 10.96 14.75 37.42
C GLY A 99 10.49 14.39 36.02
N TYR A 100 10.10 13.13 35.82
CA TYR A 100 9.50 12.65 34.58
C TYR A 100 8.09 12.13 34.87
N THR A 101 7.16 12.44 33.98
CA THR A 101 5.80 11.91 33.98
C THR A 101 5.65 10.90 32.85
N VAL A 102 4.96 9.79 33.12
CA VAL A 102 4.60 8.80 32.11
C VAL A 102 3.09 8.84 31.87
N SER A 103 2.69 9.09 30.63
CA SER A 103 1.30 8.98 30.17
C SER A 103 1.19 7.80 29.21
N ARG A 104 0.01 7.17 29.16
CA ARG A 104 -0.22 5.99 28.33
C ARG A 104 -1.62 5.95 27.75
N SER A 105 -1.76 5.36 26.56
CA SER A 105 -3.05 5.19 25.89
C SER A 105 -3.04 3.95 25.00
N THR A 106 -4.20 3.30 24.89
CA THR A 106 -4.48 2.24 23.91
C THR A 106 -5.46 2.73 22.83
N GLU A 107 -5.77 4.04 22.79
CA GLU A 107 -6.76 4.59 21.87
C GLU A 107 -6.17 5.10 20.55
N LEU A 108 -4.85 5.26 20.49
CA LEU A 108 -4.13 5.86 19.36
C LEU A 108 -3.12 4.87 18.78
N GLU A 109 -3.01 4.79 17.46
CA GLU A 109 -2.03 3.92 16.80
C GLU A 109 -0.69 4.62 16.52
N SER A 110 -0.67 5.95 16.63
CA SER A 110 0.51 6.79 16.44
C SER A 110 0.41 8.12 17.18
N LEU A 111 1.55 8.77 17.44
CA LEU A 111 1.65 10.06 18.15
C LEU A 111 2.38 11.17 17.38
N SER A 112 3.18 10.81 16.38
CA SER A 112 3.99 11.77 15.62
C SER A 112 4.20 11.27 14.18
N PRO A 113 3.22 11.48 13.29
CA PRO A 113 1.95 12.18 13.53
C PRO A 113 0.94 11.33 14.30
N VAL A 114 -0.07 11.96 14.90
CA VAL A 114 -1.27 11.28 15.40
C VAL A 114 -2.14 10.96 14.19
N ARG A 115 -2.53 9.71 14.01
CA ARG A 115 -3.39 9.27 12.89
C ARG A 115 -4.65 8.64 13.45
N LEU A 116 -5.77 8.97 12.85
CA LEU A 116 -7.08 8.48 13.24
C LEU A 116 -7.85 8.06 11.99
N VAL A 117 -8.31 6.81 11.97
CA VAL A 117 -9.30 6.33 11.00
C VAL A 117 -10.68 6.43 11.63
N LEU A 118 -11.59 7.10 10.93
CA LEU A 118 -12.97 7.38 11.33
C LEU A 118 -13.96 6.53 10.53
N ASP A 119 -13.70 6.35 9.24
CA ASP A 119 -14.44 5.47 8.34
C ASP A 119 -13.47 4.40 7.80
N PRO A 120 -13.46 3.19 8.37
CA PRO A 120 -12.58 2.10 7.93
C PRO A 120 -12.99 1.49 6.59
N ASP A 121 -14.15 1.86 6.03
CA ASP A 121 -14.68 1.32 4.77
C ASP A 121 -14.40 2.26 3.58
N TYR A 122 -14.07 3.52 3.83
CA TYR A 122 -13.61 4.44 2.79
C TYR A 122 -12.39 3.89 2.05
N ARG A 123 -12.31 4.08 0.74
CA ARG A 123 -11.18 3.65 -0.08
C ARG A 123 -10.83 4.72 -1.11
N TYR A 124 -9.54 4.89 -1.35
CA TYR A 124 -9.05 5.70 -2.47
C TYR A 124 -9.42 5.06 -3.82
N PRO A 125 -9.45 5.84 -4.91
CA PRO A 125 -9.66 5.30 -6.25
C PRO A 125 -8.68 4.16 -6.55
N GLY A 126 -9.19 3.00 -6.97
CA GLY A 126 -8.35 1.83 -7.26
C GLY A 126 -8.02 0.94 -6.06
N HIS A 127 -8.56 1.20 -4.85
CA HIS A 127 -8.29 0.37 -3.66
C HIS A 127 -9.53 -0.42 -3.19
N PRO A 128 -10.03 -1.42 -3.93
CA PRO A 128 -11.28 -2.10 -3.57
C PRO A 128 -11.16 -2.96 -2.30
N LEU A 129 -12.25 -3.03 -1.53
CA LEU A 129 -12.40 -4.00 -0.44
C LEU A 129 -12.60 -5.44 -0.94
N PRO A 130 -12.31 -6.46 -0.12
CA PRO A 130 -12.71 -7.85 -0.42
C PRO A 130 -14.21 -7.98 -0.66
N GLY A 131 -14.60 -8.91 -1.52
CA GLY A 131 -15.97 -9.08 -1.99
C GLY A 131 -16.23 -8.41 -3.35
N MET A 132 -15.23 -8.38 -4.22
CA MET A 132 -15.36 -7.81 -5.56
C MET A 132 -16.39 -8.58 -6.40
N PRO A 133 -17.11 -7.91 -7.33
CA PRO A 133 -18.07 -8.59 -8.20
C PRO A 133 -17.43 -9.73 -8.97
N ARG A 134 -18.12 -10.87 -9.03
CA ARG A 134 -17.65 -12.06 -9.75
C ARG A 134 -17.59 -11.82 -11.26
N PRO A 135 -16.45 -12.08 -11.92
CA PRO A 135 -16.34 -12.05 -13.37
C PRO A 135 -17.25 -13.09 -14.03
N ALA A 136 -17.81 -12.77 -15.18
CA ALA A 136 -18.60 -13.73 -15.95
C ALA A 136 -17.71 -14.84 -16.53
N GLY A 137 -18.21 -16.07 -16.58
CA GLY A 137 -17.59 -17.18 -17.32
C GLY A 137 -16.48 -17.94 -16.59
N ILE A 138 -16.36 -17.77 -15.26
CA ILE A 138 -15.38 -18.48 -14.42
C ILE A 138 -16.03 -19.59 -13.55
N ASP A 139 -17.23 -20.02 -13.91
CA ASP A 139 -17.97 -21.02 -13.12
C ASP A 139 -17.27 -22.37 -13.16
N VAL A 140 -17.18 -22.99 -11.98
CA VAL A 140 -16.69 -24.36 -11.84
C VAL A 140 -17.60 -25.28 -12.64
N THR A 141 -17.01 -26.09 -13.52
CA THR A 141 -17.75 -27.07 -14.34
C THR A 141 -17.06 -28.42 -14.29
N ASP A 142 -17.82 -29.47 -14.54
CA ASP A 142 -17.34 -30.85 -14.70
C ASP A 142 -16.68 -31.12 -16.06
N ARG A 143 -16.70 -30.14 -16.98
CA ARG A 143 -16.01 -30.24 -18.27
C ARG A 143 -14.53 -30.54 -18.05
N PRO A 144 -13.97 -31.56 -18.73
CA PRO A 144 -12.55 -31.84 -18.64
C PRO A 144 -11.74 -30.66 -19.19
N THR A 145 -10.44 -30.66 -18.90
CA THR A 145 -9.49 -29.71 -19.52
C THR A 145 -9.57 -29.79 -21.04
N ASP A 146 -9.51 -28.65 -21.72
CA ASP A 146 -9.53 -28.61 -23.18
C ASP A 146 -8.43 -29.52 -23.76
N PRO A 147 -8.79 -30.54 -24.56
CA PRO A 147 -7.83 -31.53 -25.04
C PRO A 147 -6.80 -30.95 -26.02
N VAL A 148 -7.12 -29.87 -26.73
CA VAL A 148 -6.17 -29.20 -27.65
C VAL A 148 -5.13 -28.45 -26.84
N VAL A 149 -5.57 -27.68 -25.84
CA VAL A 149 -4.67 -26.95 -24.94
C VAL A 149 -3.80 -27.90 -24.13
N LEU A 150 -4.36 -29.02 -23.66
CA LEU A 150 -3.62 -30.07 -22.96
C LEU A 150 -2.55 -30.71 -23.84
N ALA A 151 -2.88 -31.04 -25.10
CA ALA A 151 -1.91 -31.64 -26.02
C ALA A 151 -0.75 -30.68 -26.33
N GLU A 152 -1.05 -29.40 -26.56
CA GLU A 152 -0.04 -28.36 -26.79
C GLU A 152 0.86 -28.14 -25.57
N THR A 153 0.26 -28.02 -24.38
CA THR A 153 1.01 -27.85 -23.12
C THR A 153 1.90 -29.05 -22.84
N THR A 154 1.38 -30.27 -23.04
CA THR A 154 2.17 -31.51 -22.91
C THR A 154 3.39 -31.47 -23.82
N ALA A 155 3.21 -31.13 -25.09
CA ALA A 155 4.30 -31.10 -26.06
C ALA A 155 5.38 -30.06 -25.70
N LEU A 156 4.98 -28.86 -25.25
CA LEU A 156 5.92 -27.81 -24.84
C LEU A 156 6.70 -28.21 -23.59
N VAL A 157 6.04 -28.81 -22.60
CA VAL A 157 6.72 -29.30 -21.38
C VAL A 157 7.67 -30.45 -21.71
N GLU A 158 7.28 -31.39 -22.57
CA GLU A 158 8.16 -32.48 -23.00
C GLU A 158 9.40 -31.96 -23.74
N GLU A 159 9.22 -30.96 -24.61
CA GLU A 159 10.33 -30.32 -25.30
C GLU A 159 11.25 -29.55 -24.34
N PHE A 160 10.67 -28.79 -23.39
CA PHE A 160 11.42 -28.14 -22.33
C PHE A 160 12.27 -29.16 -21.55
N VAL A 161 11.67 -30.27 -21.09
CA VAL A 161 12.37 -31.32 -20.34
C VAL A 161 13.54 -31.88 -21.15
N ALA A 162 13.35 -32.12 -22.45
CA ALA A 162 14.41 -32.62 -23.32
C ALA A 162 15.57 -31.63 -23.46
N LEU A 163 15.27 -30.35 -23.71
CA LEU A 163 16.26 -29.28 -23.84
C LEU A 163 16.99 -29.04 -22.52
N TYR A 164 16.25 -28.86 -21.43
CA TYR A 164 16.79 -28.69 -20.08
C TYR A 164 17.70 -29.85 -19.70
N THR A 165 17.29 -31.11 -19.95
CA THR A 165 18.13 -32.29 -19.67
C THR A 165 19.42 -32.28 -20.47
N SER A 166 19.37 -31.83 -21.73
CA SER A 166 20.56 -31.69 -22.56
C SER A 166 21.52 -30.61 -22.04
N ILE A 167 20.99 -29.56 -21.40
CA ILE A 167 21.76 -28.42 -20.89
C ILE A 167 22.35 -28.75 -19.52
N LYS A 168 21.50 -29.16 -18.56
CA LYS A 168 21.87 -29.39 -17.16
C LYS A 168 22.38 -30.81 -16.88
N GLY A 169 22.29 -31.72 -17.85
CA GLY A 169 22.68 -33.13 -17.68
C GLY A 169 21.75 -33.96 -16.79
N ARG A 170 20.66 -33.37 -16.29
CA ARG A 170 19.62 -34.01 -15.48
C ARG A 170 18.25 -33.48 -15.87
N ALA A 171 17.24 -34.35 -15.81
CA ALA A 171 15.85 -33.94 -16.00
C ALA A 171 15.32 -33.23 -14.74
N PRO A 172 14.40 -32.27 -14.89
CA PRO A 172 13.67 -31.71 -13.75
C PRO A 172 12.72 -32.76 -13.15
N ASP A 173 12.45 -32.67 -11.85
CA ASP A 173 11.53 -33.54 -11.11
C ASP A 173 10.23 -32.81 -10.79
N PHE A 174 9.43 -32.59 -11.83
CA PHE A 174 8.15 -31.88 -11.72
C PHE A 174 7.05 -32.63 -10.94
N GLY A 175 7.33 -33.84 -10.47
CA GLY A 175 6.34 -34.72 -9.86
C GLY A 175 5.23 -35.16 -10.83
N ARG A 176 4.15 -35.70 -10.27
CA ARG A 176 3.00 -36.18 -11.04
C ARG A 176 1.97 -35.07 -11.23
N GLY A 177 1.57 -34.80 -12.47
CA GLY A 177 0.39 -34.00 -12.77
C GLY A 177 -0.89 -34.48 -12.05
N ARG A 178 -1.81 -33.54 -11.82
CA ARG A 178 -3.09 -33.70 -11.12
C ARG A 178 -4.15 -34.24 -12.03
N THR A 179 -4.98 -35.15 -11.55
CA THR A 179 -6.17 -35.65 -12.27
C THR A 179 -7.23 -34.57 -12.43
N GLU A 180 -8.13 -34.70 -13.41
CA GLU A 180 -9.29 -33.79 -13.57
C GLU A 180 -10.08 -33.62 -12.26
N ARG A 181 -10.25 -34.71 -11.51
CA ARG A 181 -10.96 -34.69 -10.22
C ARG A 181 -10.22 -33.87 -9.15
N GLU A 182 -8.89 -33.95 -9.12
CA GLU A 182 -8.07 -33.17 -8.19
C GLU A 182 -8.12 -31.67 -8.56
N ILE A 183 -8.06 -31.33 -9.85
CA ILE A 183 -8.20 -29.95 -10.33
C ILE A 183 -9.59 -29.38 -10.01
N VAL A 184 -10.66 -30.12 -10.32
CA VAL A 184 -12.04 -29.69 -10.02
C VAL A 184 -12.27 -29.52 -8.51
N ALA A 185 -11.63 -30.36 -7.68
CA ALA A 185 -11.69 -30.18 -6.22
C ALA A 185 -11.03 -28.87 -5.78
N ALA A 186 -9.84 -28.55 -6.30
CA ALA A 186 -9.17 -27.27 -6.04
C ALA A 186 -10.00 -26.08 -6.54
N GLU A 187 -10.56 -26.14 -7.75
CA GLU A 187 -11.45 -25.11 -8.30
C GLU A 187 -12.72 -24.90 -7.46
N THR A 188 -13.26 -25.99 -6.90
CA THR A 188 -14.41 -25.92 -6.00
C THR A 188 -14.05 -25.16 -4.71
N GLU A 189 -12.84 -25.37 -4.19
CA GLU A 189 -12.33 -24.68 -3.00
C GLU A 189 -11.96 -23.21 -3.28
N LEU A 190 -11.38 -22.92 -4.46
CA LEU A 190 -11.14 -21.56 -4.95
C LEU A 190 -12.45 -20.82 -5.25
N GLY A 191 -13.50 -21.55 -5.62
CA GLY A 191 -14.80 -21.00 -6.01
C GLY A 191 -14.87 -20.57 -7.48
N PHE A 192 -13.87 -20.89 -8.30
CA PHE A 192 -13.85 -20.58 -9.75
C PHE A 192 -13.08 -21.64 -10.53
N ARG A 193 -13.39 -21.75 -11.83
CA ARG A 193 -12.64 -22.57 -12.77
C ARG A 193 -11.36 -21.86 -13.16
N LEU A 194 -10.24 -22.58 -13.10
CA LEU A 194 -8.94 -22.10 -13.57
C LEU A 194 -8.96 -21.96 -15.10
N PRO A 195 -8.20 -21.01 -15.67
CA PRO A 195 -8.03 -20.92 -17.13
C PRO A 195 -7.56 -22.26 -17.72
N GLU A 196 -8.02 -22.60 -18.92
CA GLU A 196 -7.73 -23.91 -19.54
C GLU A 196 -6.23 -24.19 -19.67
N GLU A 197 -5.41 -23.17 -19.90
CA GLU A 197 -3.96 -23.29 -20.01
C GLU A 197 -3.30 -23.60 -18.65
N VAL A 198 -3.85 -23.07 -17.54
CA VAL A 198 -3.39 -23.35 -16.18
C VAL A 198 -3.83 -24.76 -15.76
N ARG A 199 -5.06 -25.15 -16.11
CA ARG A 199 -5.53 -26.54 -15.94
C ARG A 199 -4.61 -27.51 -16.68
N ALA A 200 -4.31 -27.21 -17.94
CA ALA A 200 -3.43 -28.03 -18.77
C ALA A 200 -2.03 -28.17 -18.15
N LEU A 201 -1.46 -27.08 -17.64
CA LEU A 201 -0.17 -27.13 -16.94
C LEU A 201 -0.22 -28.09 -15.75
N TYR A 202 -1.19 -27.95 -14.84
CA TYR A 202 -1.34 -28.85 -13.69
C TYR A 202 -1.73 -30.28 -14.06
N ARG A 203 -2.29 -30.54 -15.25
CA ARG A 203 -2.50 -31.91 -15.73
C ARG A 203 -1.19 -32.61 -16.08
N VAL A 204 -0.15 -31.86 -16.46
CA VAL A 204 1.15 -32.37 -16.93
C VAL A 204 2.18 -32.41 -15.80
N VAL A 205 2.32 -31.31 -15.05
CA VAL A 205 3.32 -31.13 -13.98
C VAL A 205 2.66 -30.75 -12.66
N GLU A 206 3.34 -30.97 -11.53
CA GLU A 206 2.94 -30.38 -10.25
C GLU A 206 3.82 -29.19 -9.90
N CYS A 207 5.06 -29.46 -9.51
CA CYS A 207 6.11 -28.49 -9.26
C CYS A 207 7.41 -29.26 -9.07
N ASP A 208 8.54 -28.64 -9.41
CA ASP A 208 9.85 -29.04 -8.89
C ASP A 208 10.32 -27.89 -7.98
N PRO A 209 10.48 -28.11 -6.66
CA PRO A 209 10.92 -27.07 -5.73
C PRO A 209 12.27 -26.44 -6.09
N GLU A 210 13.11 -27.19 -6.80
CA GLU A 210 14.44 -26.78 -7.19
C GLU A 210 14.44 -26.15 -8.59
N GLU A 211 13.47 -26.42 -9.45
CA GLU A 211 13.48 -25.93 -10.84
C GLU A 211 13.01 -24.47 -10.97
N TYR A 212 13.77 -23.72 -11.76
CA TYR A 212 13.42 -22.39 -12.24
C TYR A 212 13.76 -22.34 -13.72
N GLY A 213 12.75 -22.12 -14.56
CA GLY A 213 12.93 -21.99 -15.99
C GLY A 213 11.72 -22.33 -16.82
N LEU A 214 10.87 -23.28 -16.38
CA LEU A 214 9.68 -23.66 -17.11
C LEU A 214 8.74 -22.47 -17.38
N LEU A 215 8.64 -21.55 -16.43
CA LEU A 215 7.86 -20.31 -16.53
C LEU A 215 8.77 -19.07 -16.47
N GLY A 216 9.95 -19.15 -17.10
CA GLY A 216 10.98 -18.12 -17.00
C GLY A 216 11.66 -18.12 -15.63
N ALA A 217 11.89 -16.95 -15.05
CA ALA A 217 12.51 -16.82 -13.72
C ALA A 217 11.62 -17.29 -12.55
N GLN A 218 10.38 -17.69 -12.83
CA GLN A 218 9.37 -18.04 -11.85
C GLN A 218 9.21 -19.55 -11.70
N ARG A 219 9.08 -20.03 -10.46
CA ARG A 219 8.75 -21.43 -10.16
C ARG A 219 7.26 -21.62 -9.97
N LEU A 220 6.69 -22.65 -10.60
CA LEU A 220 5.29 -23.06 -10.39
C LEU A 220 5.04 -23.50 -8.94
N LEU A 221 3.99 -22.97 -8.33
CA LEU A 221 3.53 -23.40 -7.02
C LEU A 221 2.78 -24.74 -7.11
N PRO A 222 2.88 -25.62 -6.10
CA PRO A 222 1.97 -26.75 -5.99
C PRO A 222 0.51 -26.28 -5.97
N LEU A 223 -0.42 -27.03 -6.56
CA LEU A 223 -1.83 -26.64 -6.64
C LEU A 223 -2.44 -26.41 -5.25
N THR A 224 -2.00 -27.17 -4.24
CA THR A 224 -2.42 -26.98 -2.85
C THR A 224 -1.98 -25.63 -2.27
N ALA A 225 -0.78 -25.16 -2.63
CA ALA A 225 -0.29 -23.85 -2.19
C ALA A 225 -1.05 -22.72 -2.87
N VAL A 226 -1.43 -22.88 -4.14
CA VAL A 226 -2.31 -21.90 -4.83
C VAL A 226 -3.63 -21.72 -4.10
N VAL A 227 -4.25 -22.82 -3.68
CA VAL A 227 -5.51 -22.78 -2.91
C VAL A 227 -5.31 -22.15 -1.54
N GLU A 228 -4.26 -22.54 -0.82
CA GLU A 228 -3.92 -22.00 0.50
C GLU A 228 -3.67 -20.48 0.44
N TRP A 229 -2.80 -20.05 -0.46
CA TRP A 229 -2.40 -18.65 -0.59
C TRP A 229 -3.54 -17.77 -1.09
N TYR A 230 -4.42 -18.30 -1.96
CA TYR A 230 -5.59 -17.55 -2.42
C TYR A 230 -6.52 -17.14 -1.27
N HIS A 231 -6.59 -17.92 -0.19
CA HIS A 231 -7.44 -17.64 0.97
C HIS A 231 -6.68 -16.96 2.13
N GLU A 232 -5.36 -16.85 2.05
CA GLU A 232 -4.53 -16.26 3.11
C GLU A 232 -4.76 -14.74 3.20
N GLY A 233 -5.30 -14.28 4.32
CA GLY A 233 -5.61 -12.85 4.53
C GLY A 233 -6.85 -12.35 3.77
N GLY A 234 -7.50 -13.20 2.98
CA GLY A 234 -8.68 -12.90 2.16
C GLY A 234 -8.49 -13.36 0.71
N PRO A 235 -9.56 -13.42 -0.11
CA PRO A 235 -9.46 -13.85 -1.51
C PRO A 235 -8.54 -12.94 -2.34
N GLY A 236 -7.67 -13.57 -3.12
CA GLY A 236 -6.88 -12.95 -4.18
C GLY A 236 -5.56 -12.33 -3.71
N VAL A 237 -5.14 -11.25 -4.37
CA VAL A 237 -3.82 -10.62 -4.15
C VAL A 237 -3.98 -9.14 -3.84
N ALA A 238 -3.19 -8.64 -2.90
CA ALA A 238 -2.99 -7.21 -2.65
C ALA A 238 -1.54 -6.80 -2.96
N VAL A 239 -1.38 -5.66 -3.62
CA VAL A 239 -0.14 -5.03 -4.06
C VAL A 239 -0.07 -3.61 -3.47
N GLY A 240 0.92 -3.37 -2.59
CA GLY A 240 1.17 -2.06 -2.00
C GLY A 240 0.47 -1.78 -0.65
N GLU A 241 0.38 -0.50 -0.29
CA GLU A 241 -0.14 -0.02 1.00
C GLU A 241 -1.60 0.47 0.85
N ASP A 242 -2.56 -0.23 1.46
CA ASP A 242 -4.00 0.11 1.45
C ASP A 242 -4.45 1.01 2.63
N GLY A 243 -3.50 1.63 3.33
CA GLY A 243 -3.81 2.51 4.47
C GLY A 243 -4.39 3.86 4.05
N MET A 244 -4.94 4.62 5.00
CA MET A 244 -5.43 5.98 4.77
C MET A 244 -4.32 7.04 4.63
N PHE A 245 -3.10 6.67 5.02
CA PHE A 245 -1.91 7.54 4.97
C PHE A 245 -0.72 6.80 4.34
N PRO A 246 -0.87 6.27 3.11
CA PRO A 246 0.21 5.56 2.44
C PRO A 246 1.25 6.58 1.94
N THR A 247 2.41 6.09 1.55
CA THR A 247 3.45 6.97 0.96
C THR A 247 3.05 7.42 -0.46
N CYS A 248 2.35 6.56 -1.20
CA CYS A 248 1.73 6.84 -2.50
C CYS A 248 0.40 6.06 -2.54
N ALA A 249 -0.71 6.75 -2.80
CA ALA A 249 -2.05 6.15 -2.96
C ALA A 249 -2.50 6.10 -4.43
N VAL A 250 -1.67 6.56 -5.37
CA VAL A 250 -1.97 6.43 -6.79
C VAL A 250 -1.58 5.03 -7.23
N VAL A 251 -2.55 4.24 -7.69
CA VAL A 251 -2.26 2.99 -8.40
C VAL A 251 -1.87 3.34 -9.83
N PHE A 252 -0.81 2.75 -10.40
CA PHE A 252 -0.36 3.04 -11.78
C PHE A 252 -0.90 2.02 -12.80
N GLU A 253 -0.93 2.39 -14.08
CA GLU A 253 -1.14 1.46 -15.19
C GLU A 253 0.05 0.50 -15.30
N ALA A 254 -0.23 -0.80 -15.42
CA ALA A 254 0.77 -1.77 -15.87
C ALA A 254 1.08 -1.52 -17.35
N SER A 255 2.35 -1.64 -17.73
CA SER A 255 2.73 -1.62 -19.15
C SER A 255 2.62 -3.04 -19.73
N PRO A 256 1.89 -3.26 -20.83
CA PRO A 256 1.22 -2.24 -21.64
C PRO A 256 -0.13 -1.78 -21.07
N ALA A 257 -0.43 -0.48 -21.17
CA ALA A 257 -1.59 0.14 -20.54
C ALA A 257 -2.94 -0.49 -20.89
N GLY A 258 -3.79 -0.70 -19.88
CA GLY A 258 -5.13 -1.28 -20.02
C GLY A 258 -5.21 -2.80 -20.09
N HIS A 259 -4.09 -3.53 -19.97
CA HIS A 259 -4.10 -4.99 -19.86
C HIS A 259 -4.50 -5.45 -18.45
N VAL A 260 -3.87 -4.89 -17.42
CA VAL A 260 -4.23 -5.14 -16.01
C VAL A 260 -5.00 -3.93 -15.48
N ARG A 261 -6.05 -4.17 -14.67
CA ARG A 261 -6.78 -3.07 -14.03
C ARG A 261 -5.88 -2.37 -13.01
N ARG A 262 -5.99 -1.03 -12.93
CA ARG A 262 -5.34 -0.19 -11.91
C ARG A 262 -5.96 -0.44 -10.53
N LEU A 263 -5.60 -1.54 -9.89
CA LEU A 263 -6.07 -1.89 -8.55
C LEU A 263 -4.89 -2.15 -7.61
N SER A 264 -5.01 -1.69 -6.36
CA SER A 264 -4.10 -2.09 -5.30
C SER A 264 -4.35 -3.52 -4.82
N ARG A 265 -5.50 -4.10 -5.16
CA ARG A 265 -5.81 -5.50 -4.92
C ARG A 265 -6.92 -6.02 -5.83
N SER A 266 -6.99 -7.34 -5.99
CA SER A 266 -8.09 -8.00 -6.67
C SER A 266 -8.39 -9.37 -6.08
N ASP A 267 -9.66 -9.65 -5.81
CA ASP A 267 -10.15 -11.01 -5.46
C ASP A 267 -9.93 -12.01 -6.61
N TRP A 268 -9.64 -11.52 -7.82
CA TRP A 268 -9.59 -12.28 -9.06
C TRP A 268 -8.18 -12.40 -9.63
N TRP A 269 -7.17 -12.03 -8.84
CA TRP A 269 -5.77 -12.32 -9.10
C TRP A 269 -5.35 -13.54 -8.29
N VAL A 270 -4.75 -14.54 -8.95
CA VAL A 270 -4.44 -15.83 -8.33
C VAL A 270 -2.95 -16.10 -8.48
N THR A 271 -2.22 -16.11 -7.37
CA THR A 271 -0.79 -16.42 -7.37
C THR A 271 -0.57 -17.87 -7.75
N ILE A 272 0.20 -18.11 -8.81
CA ILE A 272 0.54 -19.45 -9.29
C ILE A 272 2.05 -19.70 -9.35
N THR A 273 2.88 -18.66 -9.22
CA THR A 273 4.33 -18.81 -9.20
C THR A 273 4.99 -17.97 -8.11
N SER A 274 6.24 -18.33 -7.78
CA SER A 274 7.09 -17.58 -6.85
C SER A 274 8.56 -17.66 -7.28
N ASP A 275 9.36 -16.66 -6.94
CA ASP A 275 10.82 -16.71 -6.97
C ASP A 275 11.44 -16.67 -5.54
N PRO A 276 12.74 -16.96 -5.38
CA PRO A 276 13.44 -16.82 -4.09
C PRO A 276 13.59 -15.35 -3.64
N GLY A 277 13.40 -14.40 -4.55
CA GLY A 277 13.44 -12.96 -4.33
C GLY A 277 12.20 -12.37 -3.66
N CYS A 278 11.19 -13.20 -3.34
CA CYS A 278 9.89 -12.74 -2.86
C CYS A 278 9.12 -11.91 -3.91
N ASN A 279 9.30 -12.26 -5.18
CA ASN A 279 8.39 -11.91 -6.26
C ASN A 279 7.51 -13.11 -6.60
N TYR A 280 6.36 -12.81 -7.17
CA TYR A 280 5.28 -13.76 -7.38
C TYR A 280 4.64 -13.48 -8.73
N GLY A 281 4.23 -14.53 -9.43
CA GLY A 281 3.42 -14.43 -10.64
C GLY A 281 1.97 -14.82 -10.34
N ALA A 282 1.06 -14.01 -10.83
CA ALA A 282 -0.38 -14.26 -10.73
C ALA A 282 -1.04 -14.31 -12.11
N ILE A 283 -2.11 -15.10 -12.19
CA ILE A 283 -3.05 -15.06 -13.30
C ILE A 283 -4.17 -14.07 -13.01
N ASP A 284 -4.60 -13.34 -14.04
CA ASP A 284 -5.66 -12.35 -13.95
C ASP A 284 -6.99 -12.88 -14.50
N LEU A 285 -7.99 -13.04 -13.64
CA LEU A 285 -9.33 -13.52 -14.01
C LEU A 285 -10.32 -12.37 -14.30
N ASP A 286 -9.95 -11.12 -14.01
CA ASP A 286 -10.72 -9.90 -14.29
C ASP A 286 -9.85 -8.81 -14.94
N PRO A 287 -9.34 -9.06 -16.15
CA PRO A 287 -8.39 -8.17 -16.80
C PRO A 287 -8.98 -6.81 -17.13
N GLY A 288 -8.09 -5.87 -17.45
CA GLY A 288 -8.44 -4.58 -18.03
C GLY A 288 -9.07 -4.70 -19.42
N PRO A 289 -9.55 -3.58 -20.01
CA PRO A 289 -10.28 -3.58 -21.27
C PRO A 289 -9.49 -4.09 -22.49
N ARG A 290 -8.16 -4.10 -22.41
CA ARG A 290 -7.27 -4.66 -23.44
C ARG A 290 -6.66 -6.01 -23.05
N GLY A 291 -6.90 -6.45 -21.83
CA GLY A 291 -6.31 -7.68 -21.31
C GLY A 291 -7.11 -8.93 -21.69
N ARG A 292 -6.49 -10.07 -21.44
CA ARG A 292 -7.05 -11.40 -21.69
C ARG A 292 -7.18 -12.16 -20.38
N ARG A 293 -8.31 -12.83 -20.18
CA ARG A 293 -8.51 -13.65 -18.97
C ARG A 293 -7.49 -14.79 -18.96
N GLY A 294 -6.79 -14.94 -17.85
CA GLY A 294 -5.70 -15.91 -17.69
C GLY A 294 -4.33 -15.38 -18.14
N GLN A 295 -4.22 -14.09 -18.50
CA GLN A 295 -2.93 -13.42 -18.64
C GLN A 295 -2.15 -13.45 -17.33
N LEU A 296 -0.83 -13.34 -17.43
CA LEU A 296 0.08 -13.38 -16.30
C LEU A 296 0.71 -12.02 -16.07
N PHE A 297 0.92 -11.69 -14.79
CA PHE A 297 1.72 -10.57 -14.36
C PHE A 297 2.52 -10.94 -13.10
N GLU A 298 3.57 -10.16 -12.82
CA GLU A 298 4.40 -10.27 -11.63
C GLU A 298 4.18 -9.12 -10.66
N PHE A 299 4.39 -9.41 -9.39
CA PHE A 299 4.36 -8.45 -8.30
C PHE A 299 5.27 -8.95 -7.16
N GLY A 300 5.50 -8.11 -6.16
CA GLY A 300 6.26 -8.49 -4.96
C GLY A 300 7.33 -7.49 -4.59
N ARG A 301 8.41 -7.98 -3.97
CA ARG A 301 9.44 -7.14 -3.35
C ARG A 301 10.04 -6.11 -4.30
N ASP A 302 10.27 -6.50 -5.54
CA ASP A 302 11.03 -5.70 -6.50
C ASP A 302 10.13 -4.84 -7.42
N PHE A 303 8.82 -4.80 -7.15
CA PHE A 303 7.84 -4.00 -7.88
C PHE A 303 7.44 -2.78 -7.06
N HIS A 304 8.01 -1.62 -7.39
CA HIS A 304 7.82 -0.36 -6.67
C HIS A 304 6.83 0.61 -7.33
N GLY A 305 5.99 0.09 -8.23
CA GLY A 305 4.97 0.84 -8.98
C GLY A 305 3.85 -0.08 -9.44
N PRO A 306 3.46 -0.08 -10.72
CA PRO A 306 2.46 -1.03 -11.22
C PRO A 306 3.02 -2.46 -11.22
N VAL A 307 2.13 -3.45 -11.28
CA VAL A 307 2.50 -4.84 -11.54
C VAL A 307 3.15 -4.99 -12.93
N GLY A 308 4.04 -5.96 -13.08
CA GLY A 308 4.74 -6.22 -14.35
C GLY A 308 3.98 -7.21 -15.21
N TYR A 309 3.41 -6.79 -16.34
CA TYR A 309 2.78 -7.73 -17.27
C TYR A 309 3.82 -8.72 -17.85
N ILE A 310 3.50 -10.02 -17.86
CA ILE A 310 4.36 -11.06 -18.42
C ILE A 310 3.90 -11.43 -19.82
N ALA A 311 2.69 -11.99 -19.93
CA ALA A 311 2.19 -12.59 -21.16
C ALA A 311 0.68 -12.72 -21.12
N GLU A 312 0.07 -12.87 -22.30
CA GLU A 312 -1.39 -13.02 -22.42
C GLU A 312 -1.90 -14.37 -21.92
N SER A 313 -1.01 -15.36 -21.71
CA SER A 313 -1.35 -16.70 -21.26
C SER A 313 -0.14 -17.57 -20.89
N VAL A 314 -0.36 -18.67 -20.15
CA VAL A 314 0.71 -19.62 -19.74
C VAL A 314 1.37 -20.27 -20.94
N THR A 315 0.60 -20.67 -21.95
CA THR A 315 1.16 -21.34 -23.13
C THR A 315 2.05 -20.41 -23.95
N VAL A 316 1.81 -19.09 -23.92
CA VAL A 316 2.72 -18.10 -24.53
C VAL A 316 4.06 -18.08 -23.82
N VAL A 317 4.08 -18.08 -22.49
CA VAL A 317 5.31 -18.20 -21.68
C VAL A 317 6.08 -19.48 -22.05
N LEU A 318 5.42 -20.63 -22.04
CA LEU A 318 6.04 -21.92 -22.38
C LEU A 318 6.66 -21.91 -23.79
N ARG A 319 5.99 -21.33 -24.78
CA ARG A 319 6.54 -21.20 -26.15
C ARG A 319 7.81 -20.36 -26.18
N GLN A 320 7.81 -19.22 -25.48
CA GLN A 320 8.94 -18.30 -25.46
C GLN A 320 10.15 -18.95 -24.77
N VAL A 321 9.94 -19.60 -23.63
CA VAL A 321 10.99 -20.37 -22.93
C VAL A 321 11.57 -21.46 -23.83
N VAL A 322 10.72 -22.29 -24.45
CA VAL A 322 11.18 -23.37 -25.34
C VAL A 322 11.95 -22.82 -26.54
N GLU A 323 11.51 -21.70 -27.13
CA GLU A 323 12.24 -21.06 -28.23
C GLU A 323 13.59 -20.47 -27.77
N ALA A 324 13.65 -19.87 -26.58
CA ALA A 324 14.89 -19.36 -26.01
C ALA A 324 15.90 -20.50 -25.78
N LEU A 325 15.47 -21.63 -25.21
CA LEU A 325 16.33 -22.82 -25.09
C LEU A 325 16.78 -23.36 -26.44
N ARG A 326 15.88 -23.40 -27.43
CA ARG A 326 16.18 -23.90 -28.79
C ARG A 326 17.22 -23.04 -29.51
N THR A 327 17.16 -21.73 -29.30
CA THR A 327 18.04 -20.74 -29.95
C THR A 327 19.29 -20.42 -29.14
N GLY A 328 19.38 -20.87 -27.89
CA GLY A 328 20.48 -20.55 -26.98
C GLY A 328 20.40 -19.14 -26.38
N ALA A 329 19.22 -18.53 -26.37
CA ALA A 329 18.95 -17.22 -25.75
C ALA A 329 18.71 -17.36 -24.23
N TYR A 330 19.66 -17.99 -23.54
CA TYR A 330 19.64 -18.19 -22.09
C TYR A 330 21.06 -18.12 -21.53
N GLU A 331 21.18 -17.79 -20.25
CA GLU A 331 22.38 -17.91 -19.45
C GLU A 331 22.27 -19.06 -18.46
N ASP A 332 23.39 -19.74 -18.25
CA ASP A 332 23.57 -20.78 -17.24
C ASP A 332 24.68 -20.32 -16.28
N PRO A 333 24.37 -19.44 -15.31
CA PRO A 333 25.38 -18.80 -14.48
C PRO A 333 26.09 -19.79 -13.56
N ASP A 334 25.41 -20.88 -13.18
CA ASP A 334 25.98 -22.00 -12.43
C ASP A 334 25.36 -23.31 -12.95
N SER A 335 26.18 -24.15 -13.60
CA SER A 335 25.75 -25.41 -14.20
C SER A 335 25.25 -26.44 -13.17
N GLU A 336 25.61 -26.29 -11.90
CA GLU A 336 25.11 -27.14 -10.82
C GLU A 336 23.76 -26.62 -10.29
N ASP A 337 23.50 -25.31 -10.42
CA ASP A 337 22.23 -24.69 -10.06
C ASP A 337 21.15 -25.08 -11.09
N PRO A 338 19.95 -25.46 -10.65
CA PRO A 338 18.82 -25.72 -11.56
C PRO A 338 18.31 -24.47 -12.32
N TYR A 339 18.72 -23.26 -11.94
CA TYR A 339 18.28 -22.00 -12.55
C TYR A 339 18.82 -21.80 -13.97
N LEU A 340 17.93 -21.42 -14.89
CA LEU A 340 18.26 -20.84 -16.19
C LEU A 340 17.74 -19.41 -16.25
N GLU A 341 18.59 -18.48 -16.65
CA GLU A 341 18.17 -17.09 -16.90
C GLU A 341 17.91 -16.92 -18.39
N PHE A 342 16.81 -16.28 -18.75
CA PHE A 342 16.41 -16.15 -20.15
C PHE A 342 16.52 -14.69 -20.59
N ASP A 343 17.03 -14.47 -21.81
CA ASP A 343 16.88 -13.20 -22.52
C ASP A 343 15.63 -13.29 -23.42
N ASP A 344 14.49 -13.61 -22.79
CA ASP A 344 13.25 -14.00 -23.47
C ASP A 344 12.23 -12.85 -23.62
N GLY A 345 12.55 -11.68 -23.04
CA GLY A 345 11.61 -10.57 -22.92
C GLY A 345 10.34 -10.93 -22.14
N LEU A 346 10.30 -12.09 -21.46
CA LEU A 346 9.25 -12.48 -20.54
C LEU A 346 9.57 -11.86 -19.19
N GLY A 347 8.77 -10.86 -18.79
CA GLY A 347 8.71 -10.45 -17.38
C GLY A 347 10.05 -10.13 -16.71
N ARG A 348 10.66 -9.00 -17.08
CA ARG A 348 11.26 -8.01 -16.17
C ARG A 348 11.09 -6.62 -16.79
N SER A 349 9.85 -6.15 -16.97
CA SER A 349 9.56 -4.75 -17.33
C SER A 349 9.31 -3.85 -16.10
N ALA A 350 9.85 -4.24 -14.94
CA ALA A 350 9.91 -3.38 -13.75
C ALA A 350 10.77 -2.11 -13.99
N GLU A 351 11.55 -2.08 -15.07
CA GLU A 351 12.29 -0.90 -15.56
C GLU A 351 11.58 -0.17 -16.72
N THR A 352 10.28 -0.42 -16.98
CA THR A 352 9.51 0.68 -17.56
C THR A 352 9.50 1.76 -16.50
N ASP A 353 10.39 2.72 -16.70
CA ASP A 353 10.56 3.88 -15.85
C ASP A 353 9.24 4.66 -16.05
N HIS A 354 8.21 4.28 -15.30
CA HIS A 354 6.90 4.91 -15.26
C HIS A 354 6.99 6.18 -14.42
N HIS A 355 8.08 6.34 -13.67
CA HIS A 355 8.38 7.55 -12.94
C HIS A 355 9.66 8.21 -13.45
N ARG A 356 9.78 9.53 -13.34
CA ARG A 356 11.03 10.25 -13.62
C ARG A 356 11.41 11.10 -12.44
N SER A 357 12.60 10.88 -11.90
CA SER A 357 13.17 11.77 -10.88
C SER A 357 14.24 12.66 -11.50
N VAL A 358 14.02 13.97 -11.45
CA VAL A 358 14.79 14.95 -12.19
C VAL A 358 15.28 16.03 -11.23
N ARG A 359 16.58 16.32 -11.28
CA ARG A 359 17.13 17.57 -10.72
C ARG A 359 17.03 18.66 -11.78
N MET A 360 16.32 19.73 -11.45
CA MET A 360 16.03 20.84 -12.35
C MET A 360 17.27 21.68 -12.63
N GLY A 361 17.97 22.11 -11.56
CA GLY A 361 19.05 23.09 -11.71
C GLY A 361 18.50 24.37 -12.34
N GLY A 362 19.08 24.80 -13.48
CA GLY A 362 18.59 25.95 -14.26
C GLY A 362 17.67 25.59 -15.44
N ARG A 363 17.26 24.32 -15.59
CA ARG A 363 16.43 23.86 -16.72
C ARG A 363 14.96 24.18 -16.51
N GLY A 364 14.25 24.40 -17.61
CA GLY A 364 12.79 24.46 -17.61
C GLY A 364 12.15 23.07 -17.63
N VAL A 365 10.86 22.99 -17.32
CA VAL A 365 10.09 21.74 -17.41
C VAL A 365 10.03 21.22 -18.85
N ASP A 366 9.95 22.12 -19.84
CA ASP A 366 9.92 21.75 -21.26
C ASP A 366 11.20 21.02 -21.69
N ASP A 367 12.36 21.46 -21.19
CA ASP A 367 13.65 20.79 -21.45
C ASP A 367 13.65 19.38 -20.85
N VAL A 368 13.11 19.23 -19.64
CA VAL A 368 13.00 17.93 -18.96
C VAL A 368 12.14 16.96 -19.76
N VAL A 369 11.00 17.43 -20.27
CA VAL A 369 10.10 16.60 -21.08
C VAL A 369 10.74 16.24 -22.42
N ALA A 370 11.48 17.16 -23.05
CA ALA A 370 12.18 16.91 -24.31
C ALA A 370 13.30 15.86 -24.18
N ASP A 371 13.90 15.70 -23.00
CA ASP A 371 14.94 14.71 -22.70
C ASP A 371 14.39 13.30 -22.43
N LEU A 372 13.06 13.11 -22.36
CA LEU A 372 12.47 11.81 -22.06
C LEU A 372 12.51 10.88 -23.27
N VAL A 373 12.99 9.65 -23.04
CA VAL A 373 13.05 8.61 -24.08
C VAL A 373 11.65 8.13 -24.47
N ASP A 374 10.75 7.95 -23.49
CA ASP A 374 9.38 7.43 -23.69
C ASP A 374 8.33 8.22 -22.90
N PRO A 375 8.03 9.48 -23.28
CA PRO A 375 7.09 10.33 -22.53
C PRO A 375 5.66 9.75 -22.44
N SER A 376 5.28 8.82 -23.32
CA SER A 376 3.96 8.18 -23.30
C SER A 376 3.77 7.18 -22.16
N GLU A 377 4.84 6.63 -21.60
CA GLU A 377 4.79 5.65 -20.50
C GLU A 377 4.98 6.31 -19.12
N VAL A 378 5.32 7.60 -19.07
CA VAL A 378 5.55 8.33 -17.82
C VAL A 378 4.23 8.64 -17.13
N GLN A 379 4.10 8.15 -15.90
CA GLN A 379 2.95 8.29 -15.02
C GLN A 379 3.24 9.11 -13.75
N ALA A 380 4.52 9.24 -13.36
CA ALA A 380 4.92 10.03 -12.22
C ALA A 380 6.16 10.88 -12.51
N VAL A 381 6.21 12.12 -12.00
CA VAL A 381 7.39 12.98 -12.14
C VAL A 381 7.76 13.63 -10.80
N TYR A 382 9.03 13.51 -10.43
CA TYR A 382 9.63 14.13 -9.26
C TYR A 382 10.61 15.23 -9.71
N LEU A 383 10.20 16.48 -9.60
CA LEU A 383 11.00 17.66 -9.96
C LEU A 383 11.71 18.19 -8.70
N ASN A 384 13.04 18.17 -8.69
CA ASN A 384 13.84 18.50 -7.52
C ASN A 384 14.72 19.73 -7.75
N ASP A 385 14.85 20.57 -6.72
CA ASP A 385 15.84 21.65 -6.66
C ASP A 385 15.71 22.65 -7.85
N GLY A 386 14.49 23.10 -8.15
CA GLY A 386 14.20 24.04 -9.23
C GLY A 386 13.91 25.47 -8.76
N ASP A 387 14.33 26.47 -9.55
CA ASP A 387 14.04 27.87 -9.23
C ASP A 387 12.57 28.20 -9.53
N VAL A 388 12.18 28.14 -10.81
CA VAL A 388 10.81 28.36 -11.27
C VAL A 388 10.31 27.12 -12.00
N ILE A 389 9.23 26.53 -11.51
CA ILE A 389 8.63 25.32 -12.07
C ILE A 389 7.19 25.63 -12.50
N GLY A 390 6.95 25.62 -13.82
CA GLY A 390 5.60 25.68 -14.37
C GLY A 390 5.10 24.31 -14.76
N LEU A 391 4.09 23.80 -14.07
CA LEU A 391 3.57 22.44 -14.31
C LEU A 391 2.94 22.26 -15.69
N GLY A 392 2.56 23.35 -16.36
CA GLY A 392 1.99 23.32 -17.72
C GLY A 392 2.94 22.72 -18.77
N GLY A 393 4.25 22.76 -18.54
CA GLY A 393 5.23 22.11 -19.42
C GLY A 393 5.13 20.57 -19.44
N LEU A 394 4.43 19.97 -18.47
CA LEU A 394 4.21 18.52 -18.41
C LEU A 394 3.07 18.04 -19.33
N ALA A 395 2.37 18.94 -20.03
CA ALA A 395 1.27 18.61 -20.94
C ALA A 395 1.55 17.47 -21.96
N PRO A 396 2.79 17.26 -22.46
CA PRO A 396 3.09 16.17 -23.38
C PRO A 396 3.10 14.76 -22.75
N LEU A 397 2.83 14.61 -21.45
CA LEU A 397 2.83 13.32 -20.74
C LEU A 397 1.39 12.79 -20.57
N PRO A 398 0.87 11.94 -21.48
CA PRO A 398 -0.56 11.60 -21.52
C PRO A 398 -1.03 10.68 -20.39
N LEU A 399 -0.13 9.93 -19.75
CA LEU A 399 -0.46 9.03 -18.64
C LEU A 399 -0.06 9.61 -17.27
N LEU A 400 0.33 10.88 -17.20
CA LEU A 400 0.79 11.52 -15.96
C LEU A 400 -0.32 11.59 -14.91
N ARG A 401 -0.03 11.04 -13.73
CA ARG A 401 -0.96 10.89 -12.61
C ARG A 401 -0.43 11.45 -11.30
N GLU A 402 0.89 11.38 -11.10
CA GLU A 402 1.52 11.91 -9.89
C GLU A 402 2.59 12.95 -10.24
N ILE A 403 2.55 14.07 -9.53
CA ILE A 403 3.57 15.12 -9.62
C ILE A 403 4.07 15.43 -8.21
N SER A 404 5.38 15.35 -8.04
CA SER A 404 6.07 15.76 -6.82
C SER A 404 7.08 16.84 -7.14
N VAL A 405 6.89 18.04 -6.57
CA VAL A 405 7.87 19.12 -6.62
C VAL A 405 8.56 19.21 -5.27
N ASN A 406 9.89 19.17 -5.27
CA ASN A 406 10.71 19.13 -4.07
C ASN A 406 11.72 20.27 -4.03
N ARG A 407 11.68 21.07 -2.96
CA ARG A 407 12.60 22.19 -2.70
C ARG A 407 12.69 23.19 -3.86
N ALA A 408 11.54 23.69 -4.32
CA ALA A 408 11.48 24.73 -5.34
C ALA A 408 11.39 26.15 -4.76
N ASN A 409 11.78 27.19 -5.52
CA ASN A 409 11.54 28.57 -5.09
C ASN A 409 10.13 29.05 -5.48
N HIS A 410 9.67 28.75 -6.69
CA HIS A 410 8.35 29.13 -7.17
C HIS A 410 7.70 28.05 -8.04
N VAL A 411 6.41 27.80 -7.83
CA VAL A 411 5.61 26.83 -8.60
C VAL A 411 4.34 27.46 -9.13
N THR A 412 4.07 27.33 -10.43
CA THR A 412 2.75 27.61 -11.02
C THR A 412 2.05 26.31 -11.39
N THR A 413 0.81 26.16 -10.96
CA THR A 413 0.09 24.87 -10.96
C THR A 413 -0.85 24.67 -12.15
N THR A 414 -0.72 25.45 -13.23
CA THR A 414 -1.53 25.27 -14.44
C THR A 414 -1.29 23.88 -15.03
N LEU A 415 -2.31 23.01 -15.00
CA LEU A 415 -2.27 21.65 -15.52
C LEU A 415 -3.25 21.48 -16.69
N SER A 416 -2.94 20.57 -17.62
CA SER A 416 -3.88 20.23 -18.69
C SER A 416 -5.04 19.40 -18.15
N HIS A 417 -6.27 19.76 -18.48
CA HIS A 417 -7.47 19.01 -18.07
C HIS A 417 -7.60 17.65 -18.79
N ASP A 418 -6.84 17.43 -19.86
CA ASP A 418 -6.80 16.16 -20.58
C ASP A 418 -5.85 15.14 -19.92
N GLN A 419 -5.00 15.58 -18.99
CA GLN A 419 -4.10 14.69 -18.23
C GLN A 419 -4.80 14.13 -16.99
N PRO A 420 -4.62 12.84 -16.69
CA PRO A 420 -5.26 12.21 -15.54
C PRO A 420 -4.50 12.46 -14.23
N VAL A 421 -4.08 13.70 -13.94
CA VAL A 421 -3.34 14.02 -12.71
C VAL A 421 -4.24 13.79 -11.50
N GLU A 422 -3.81 12.89 -10.62
CA GLU A 422 -4.55 12.36 -9.47
C GLU A 422 -3.96 12.86 -8.14
N ALA A 423 -2.64 13.02 -8.07
CA ALA A 423 -1.94 13.47 -6.87
C ALA A 423 -0.88 14.54 -7.18
N LEU A 424 -0.83 15.56 -6.31
CA LEU A 424 0.14 16.65 -6.38
C LEU A 424 0.75 16.91 -5.00
N SER A 425 2.07 16.81 -4.89
CA SER A 425 2.83 17.19 -3.71
C SER A 425 3.79 18.33 -4.06
N ILE A 426 3.70 19.46 -3.35
CA ILE A 426 4.54 20.63 -3.59
C ILE A 426 5.27 21.02 -2.31
N ASP A 427 6.60 20.98 -2.37
CA ASP A 427 7.52 21.62 -1.44
C ASP A 427 8.20 22.80 -2.13
N ALA A 428 7.72 24.02 -1.87
CA ALA A 428 8.19 25.24 -2.51
C ALA A 428 8.01 26.48 -1.63
N ARG A 429 8.90 27.49 -1.77
CA ARG A 429 8.77 28.75 -1.01
C ARG A 429 7.51 29.53 -1.36
N THR A 430 7.12 29.53 -2.63
CA THR A 430 5.91 30.19 -3.13
C THR A 430 5.18 29.29 -4.13
N VAL A 431 3.85 29.36 -4.13
CA VAL A 431 3.00 28.55 -5.02
C VAL A 431 1.78 29.36 -5.46
N ASP A 432 1.47 29.31 -6.76
CA ASP A 432 0.20 29.76 -7.32
C ASP A 432 -0.73 28.55 -7.47
N LEU A 433 -1.84 28.54 -6.75
CA LEU A 433 -2.84 27.46 -6.72
C LEU A 433 -4.02 27.70 -7.68
N GLU A 434 -4.14 28.87 -8.31
CA GLU A 434 -5.29 29.18 -9.19
C GLU A 434 -5.34 28.24 -10.40
N GLY A 435 -4.18 27.75 -10.85
CA GLY A 435 -4.05 26.79 -11.95
C GLY A 435 -4.67 25.41 -11.70
N LEU A 436 -5.04 25.08 -10.46
CA LEU A 436 -5.72 23.81 -10.13
C LEU A 436 -7.24 23.85 -10.36
N ALA A 437 -7.83 25.05 -10.50
CA ALA A 437 -9.27 25.21 -10.55
C ALA A 437 -9.90 24.41 -11.70
N GLY A 438 -10.87 23.56 -11.37
CA GLY A 438 -11.60 22.74 -12.34
C GLY A 438 -10.87 21.47 -12.81
N HIS A 439 -9.69 21.14 -12.27
CA HIS A 439 -8.96 19.94 -12.67
C HIS A 439 -9.79 18.67 -12.36
N PRO A 440 -10.08 17.80 -13.36
CA PRO A 440 -11.15 16.81 -13.24
C PRO A 440 -10.81 15.58 -12.41
N THR A 441 -9.53 15.25 -12.25
CA THR A 441 -9.08 13.99 -11.61
C THR A 441 -8.24 14.19 -10.37
N LEU A 442 -7.89 15.44 -10.02
CA LEU A 442 -6.99 15.71 -8.89
C LEU A 442 -7.77 15.48 -7.59
N TRP A 443 -7.37 14.46 -6.82
CA TRP A 443 -8.02 14.09 -5.58
C TRP A 443 -7.10 14.16 -4.35
N SER A 444 -5.78 14.19 -4.52
CA SER A 444 -4.80 14.37 -3.44
C SER A 444 -3.92 15.60 -3.63
N LEU A 445 -3.84 16.44 -2.61
CA LEU A 445 -2.95 17.61 -2.58
C LEU A 445 -2.17 17.68 -1.27
N LYS A 446 -0.85 17.85 -1.37
CA LYS A 446 0.03 18.13 -0.25
C LYS A 446 0.86 19.39 -0.50
N LEU A 447 0.86 20.30 0.47
CA LEU A 447 1.68 21.52 0.43
C LEU A 447 2.62 21.57 1.64
N THR A 448 3.89 21.88 1.40
CA THR A 448 4.89 22.15 2.43
C THR A 448 5.83 23.27 2.00
N GLY A 449 6.49 23.92 2.97
CA GLY A 449 7.62 24.82 2.68
C GLY A 449 7.23 26.20 2.15
N VAL A 450 5.94 26.49 2.00
CA VAL A 450 5.43 27.79 1.54
C VAL A 450 5.64 28.84 2.62
N GLU A 451 6.33 29.94 2.27
CA GLU A 451 6.71 31.03 3.19
C GLU A 451 5.53 31.97 3.49
N GLU A 452 4.58 32.10 2.57
CA GLU A 452 3.38 32.92 2.74
C GLU A 452 2.16 32.10 3.17
N ALA A 453 1.25 32.72 3.92
CA ALA A 453 0.00 32.09 4.32
C ALA A 453 -0.88 31.75 3.11
N VAL A 454 -1.16 30.45 2.93
CA VAL A 454 -1.97 29.90 1.84
C VAL A 454 -3.46 30.14 2.11
N SER A 455 -4.21 30.48 1.07
CA SER A 455 -5.68 30.53 1.09
C SER A 455 -6.24 29.20 0.60
N VAL A 456 -7.22 28.63 1.30
CA VAL A 456 -7.91 27.41 0.82
C VAL A 456 -9.00 27.71 -0.21
N GLU A 457 -9.37 28.98 -0.40
CA GLU A 457 -10.42 29.38 -1.35
C GLU A 457 -10.23 28.85 -2.77
N SER A 458 -9.00 28.89 -3.29
CA SER A 458 -8.67 28.39 -4.63
C SER A 458 -8.87 26.88 -4.76
N LEU A 459 -8.77 26.14 -3.66
CA LEU A 459 -8.93 24.68 -3.63
C LEU A 459 -10.41 24.27 -3.70
N ALA A 460 -11.35 25.16 -3.37
CA ALA A 460 -12.78 24.88 -3.47
C ALA A 460 -13.25 24.62 -4.91
N ALA A 461 -12.48 25.07 -5.90
CA ALA A 461 -12.75 24.84 -7.31
C ALA A 461 -12.21 23.49 -7.83
N VAL A 462 -11.60 22.64 -6.98
CA VAL A 462 -11.10 21.31 -7.36
C VAL A 462 -12.14 20.24 -7.03
N PRO A 463 -12.91 19.74 -8.01
CA PRO A 463 -14.15 19.00 -7.76
C PRO A 463 -13.97 17.62 -7.10
N GLN A 464 -12.81 16.98 -7.26
CA GLN A 464 -12.53 15.64 -6.75
C GLN A 464 -11.62 15.62 -5.52
N LEU A 465 -11.28 16.79 -4.94
CA LEU A 465 -10.34 16.87 -3.84
C LEU A 465 -10.87 16.10 -2.61
N ALA A 466 -10.22 14.98 -2.30
CA ALA A 466 -10.60 14.05 -1.25
C ALA A 466 -9.54 13.95 -0.16
N GLU A 467 -8.26 14.14 -0.49
CA GLU A 467 -7.13 14.17 0.44
C GLU A 467 -6.43 15.53 0.40
N LEU A 468 -6.20 16.09 1.58
CA LEU A 468 -5.54 17.38 1.74
C LEU A 468 -4.55 17.36 2.92
N ASP A 469 -3.29 17.63 2.64
CA ASP A 469 -2.24 17.85 3.65
C ASP A 469 -1.70 19.29 3.55
N LEU A 470 -2.08 20.12 4.53
CA LEU A 470 -1.61 21.50 4.70
C LEU A 470 -0.79 21.66 5.98
N SER A 471 -0.37 20.55 6.58
CA SER A 471 0.27 20.57 7.89
C SER A 471 1.66 21.19 7.90
N GLY A 472 2.27 21.36 6.72
CA GLY A 472 3.58 21.98 6.52
C GLY A 472 3.54 23.42 6.02
N VAL A 473 2.38 24.09 6.02
CA VAL A 473 2.22 25.49 5.60
C VAL A 473 1.35 26.29 6.57
N GLU A 474 1.50 27.61 6.60
CA GLU A 474 0.55 28.49 7.26
C GLU A 474 -0.72 28.62 6.39
N VAL A 475 -1.90 28.51 7.00
CA VAL A 475 -3.20 28.61 6.29
C VAL A 475 -3.99 29.79 6.85
N ARG A 476 -4.29 30.76 5.99
CA ARG A 476 -4.95 32.01 6.40
C ARG A 476 -6.38 31.77 6.87
N ASP A 477 -7.14 30.95 6.17
CA ASP A 477 -8.58 30.77 6.28
C ASP A 477 -8.98 29.30 6.51
N VAL A 478 -8.23 28.61 7.39
CA VAL A 478 -8.41 27.17 7.67
C VAL A 478 -9.84 26.82 8.10
N GLU A 479 -10.53 27.73 8.79
CA GLU A 479 -11.94 27.63 9.18
C GLU A 479 -12.89 27.27 8.03
N ARG A 480 -12.55 27.67 6.79
CA ARG A 480 -13.38 27.41 5.61
C ARG A 480 -13.41 25.96 5.18
N LEU A 481 -12.45 25.14 5.63
CA LEU A 481 -12.48 23.70 5.35
C LEU A 481 -13.75 23.02 5.89
N GLY A 482 -14.44 23.62 6.86
CA GLY A 482 -15.74 23.15 7.36
C GLY A 482 -16.94 23.53 6.49
N GLU A 483 -16.76 24.36 5.45
CA GLU A 483 -17.85 24.82 4.59
C GLU A 483 -18.32 23.71 3.64
N PRO A 484 -19.59 23.76 3.17
CA PRO A 484 -20.16 22.73 2.31
C PRO A 484 -19.39 22.44 1.02
N MET A 485 -18.64 23.42 0.49
CA MET A 485 -17.82 23.23 -0.72
C MET A 485 -16.71 22.19 -0.54
N PHE A 486 -16.28 21.93 0.70
CA PHE A 486 -15.27 20.92 1.05
C PHE A 486 -15.89 19.61 1.56
N SER A 487 -17.18 19.36 1.33
CA SER A 487 -17.82 18.10 1.74
C SER A 487 -17.23 16.86 1.07
N GLY A 488 -16.46 17.03 -0.01
CA GLY A 488 -15.70 15.97 -0.68
C GLY A 488 -14.45 15.53 0.07
N LEU A 489 -13.92 16.33 1.01
CA LEU A 489 -12.73 15.97 1.78
C LEU A 489 -13.02 14.77 2.68
N ARG A 490 -12.21 13.72 2.50
CA ARG A 490 -12.25 12.46 3.25
C ARG A 490 -11.02 12.27 4.12
N VAL A 491 -9.85 12.74 3.71
CA VAL A 491 -8.60 12.61 4.47
C VAL A 491 -7.97 13.99 4.66
N LEU A 492 -7.73 14.36 5.92
CA LEU A 492 -7.23 15.69 6.26
C LEU A 492 -6.04 15.61 7.20
N THR A 493 -4.92 16.20 6.79
CA THR A 493 -3.70 16.31 7.58
C THR A 493 -3.40 17.77 7.88
N LEU A 494 -3.37 18.13 9.16
CA LEU A 494 -3.14 19.49 9.64
C LEU A 494 -2.20 19.49 10.85
N SER A 495 -1.62 20.64 11.17
CA SER A 495 -0.91 20.87 12.42
C SER A 495 -1.87 20.97 13.60
N ALA A 496 -1.36 20.82 14.82
CA ALA A 496 -2.16 20.96 16.05
C ALA A 496 -2.86 22.33 16.16
N GLU A 497 -2.18 23.41 15.76
CA GLU A 497 -2.72 24.77 15.77
C GLU A 497 -3.89 24.93 14.79
N GLN A 498 -3.72 24.43 13.56
CA GLN A 498 -4.76 24.44 12.53
C GLN A 498 -6.01 23.67 12.97
N TRP A 499 -5.84 22.48 13.57
CA TRP A 499 -6.94 21.73 14.18
C TRP A 499 -7.61 22.51 15.32
N GLY A 500 -6.85 23.24 16.13
CA GLY A 500 -7.36 24.12 17.17
C GLY A 500 -8.32 25.18 16.61
N ARG A 501 -7.86 25.93 15.60
CA ARG A 501 -8.67 26.96 14.92
C ARG A 501 -9.96 26.39 14.32
N LEU A 502 -9.90 25.24 13.66
CA LEU A 502 -11.08 24.54 13.13
C LEU A 502 -12.11 24.20 14.22
N ARG A 503 -11.63 23.76 15.39
CA ARG A 503 -12.50 23.36 16.50
C ARG A 503 -13.17 24.56 17.17
N GLU A 504 -12.49 25.69 17.28
CA GLU A 504 -13.04 26.93 17.86
C GLU A 504 -14.30 27.39 17.13
N VAL A 505 -14.33 27.24 15.81
CA VAL A 505 -15.48 27.60 14.96
C VAL A 505 -16.43 26.42 14.68
N ASN A 506 -16.21 25.26 15.29
CA ASN A 506 -16.94 24.01 14.99
C ASN A 506 -16.90 23.59 13.51
N GLY A 507 -15.88 24.02 12.77
CA GLY A 507 -15.73 23.84 11.32
C GLY A 507 -14.99 22.57 10.91
N VAL A 508 -15.05 21.49 11.70
CA VAL A 508 -14.47 20.21 11.28
C VAL A 508 -15.34 19.59 10.17
N PRO A 509 -14.77 19.19 9.02
CA PRO A 509 -15.55 18.55 7.95
C PRO A 509 -16.27 17.29 8.45
N THR A 510 -17.55 17.13 8.09
CA THR A 510 -18.44 16.10 8.65
C THR A 510 -18.30 14.72 8.01
N GLY A 511 -17.56 14.60 6.90
CA GLY A 511 -17.39 13.37 6.12
C GLY A 511 -16.00 12.72 6.20
N LEU A 512 -15.13 13.17 7.11
CA LEU A 512 -13.76 12.66 7.18
C LEU A 512 -13.74 11.14 7.43
N ALA A 513 -13.07 10.41 6.54
CA ALA A 513 -12.68 9.03 6.71
C ALA A 513 -11.42 8.87 7.55
N ALA A 514 -10.51 9.83 7.48
CA ALA A 514 -9.32 9.84 8.31
C ALA A 514 -8.84 11.26 8.61
N ALA A 515 -8.17 11.41 9.75
CA ALA A 515 -7.59 12.67 10.18
C ALA A 515 -6.18 12.42 10.73
N SER A 516 -5.26 13.34 10.43
CA SER A 516 -3.90 13.32 10.95
C SER A 516 -3.55 14.67 11.56
N MET A 517 -2.94 14.61 12.74
CA MET A 517 -2.40 15.77 13.44
C MET A 517 -0.89 15.64 13.53
N THR A 518 -0.17 16.56 12.89
CA THR A 518 1.29 16.58 12.89
C THR A 518 1.85 17.40 14.06
N GLY A 519 3.18 17.42 14.18
CA GLY A 519 3.88 18.08 15.27
C GLY A 519 4.07 17.20 16.51
N VAL A 520 4.73 17.78 17.51
CA VAL A 520 4.98 17.13 18.80
C VAL A 520 3.79 17.42 19.71
N ASN A 521 2.91 16.44 19.88
CA ASN A 521 1.67 16.56 20.64
C ASN A 521 1.82 15.92 22.01
N ALA A 522 1.21 16.51 23.05
CA ALA A 522 1.02 15.78 24.30
C ALA A 522 0.03 14.64 24.10
N LEU A 523 0.31 13.47 24.69
CA LEU A 523 -0.55 12.31 24.56
C LEU A 523 -1.99 12.61 24.99
N ASP A 524 -2.18 13.31 26.10
CA ASP A 524 -3.52 13.65 26.59
C ASP A 524 -4.28 14.57 25.61
N ASP A 525 -3.57 15.53 25.00
CA ASP A 525 -4.15 16.42 23.98
C ASP A 525 -4.51 15.64 22.70
N ALA A 526 -3.65 14.71 22.29
CA ALA A 526 -3.89 13.83 21.14
C ALA A 526 -5.10 12.91 21.38
N VAL A 527 -5.25 12.36 22.58
CA VAL A 527 -6.41 11.54 22.97
C VAL A 527 -7.68 12.39 22.98
N ALA A 528 -7.63 13.58 23.58
CA ALA A 528 -8.77 14.50 23.61
C ALA A 528 -9.19 14.94 22.19
N TRP A 529 -8.22 15.22 21.32
CA TRP A 529 -8.46 15.51 19.91
C TRP A 529 -9.16 14.34 19.19
N ALA A 530 -8.63 13.12 19.32
CA ALA A 530 -9.19 11.94 18.68
C ALA A 530 -10.61 11.61 19.19
N GLY A 531 -10.82 11.71 20.51
CA GLY A 531 -12.14 11.53 21.12
C GLY A 531 -13.17 12.54 20.60
N GLY A 532 -12.78 13.79 20.42
CA GLY A 532 -13.64 14.84 19.85
C GLY A 532 -14.08 14.56 18.41
N LEU A 533 -13.19 13.98 17.59
CA LEU A 533 -13.51 13.59 16.21
C LEU A 533 -14.42 12.35 16.15
N ARG A 534 -14.12 11.31 16.93
CA ARG A 534 -14.95 10.09 17.02
C ARG A 534 -16.37 10.41 17.48
N GLY A 535 -16.53 11.28 18.48
CA GLY A 535 -17.85 11.68 19.00
C GLY A 535 -18.73 12.37 17.94
N ARG A 536 -18.13 13.07 16.97
CA ARG A 536 -18.86 13.67 15.84
C ARG A 536 -19.26 12.63 14.78
N ALA A 537 -18.36 11.70 14.46
CA ALA A 537 -18.65 10.61 13.52
C ALA A 537 -19.77 9.66 14.02
N GLY A 538 -19.83 9.40 15.33
CA GLY A 538 -20.84 8.53 15.95
C GLY A 538 -22.25 9.15 16.10
N GLY A 539 -22.43 10.45 15.86
CA GLY A 539 -23.72 11.15 16.01
C GLY A 539 -24.70 10.96 14.85
N GLY A 540 -24.31 10.25 13.78
CA GLY A 540 -25.07 10.15 12.53
C GLY A 540 -26.03 8.97 12.40
N VAL A 541 -25.92 7.92 13.23
CA VAL A 541 -26.81 6.75 13.15
C VAL A 541 -27.11 6.21 14.55
N GLY A 542 -28.20 6.70 15.14
CA GLY A 542 -28.83 6.06 16.30
C GLY A 542 -30.16 5.42 15.87
N PRO A 543 -30.42 4.14 16.18
CA PRO A 543 -31.72 3.54 15.91
C PRO A 543 -32.77 4.26 16.76
N ARG A 544 -33.86 4.70 16.13
CA ARG A 544 -35.07 5.12 16.83
C ARG A 544 -35.60 3.92 17.61
N HIS A 545 -35.15 3.74 18.85
CA HIS A 545 -35.84 2.88 19.80
C HIS A 545 -37.16 3.55 20.15
N GLY A 546 -38.23 3.01 19.55
CA GLY A 546 -39.59 3.28 19.99
C GLY A 546 -39.72 2.98 21.47
N VAL A 547 -40.09 3.99 22.24
CA VAL A 547 -40.52 3.83 23.62
C VAL A 547 -41.86 3.10 23.55
N GLY A 548 -41.83 1.80 23.86
CA GLY A 548 -43.02 1.07 24.28
C GLY A 548 -43.45 1.62 25.64
N HIS A 549 -44.66 2.16 25.68
CA HIS A 549 -45.35 2.51 26.91
C HIS A 549 -46.49 1.51 27.07
N ASP A 550 -46.27 0.49 27.88
CA ASP A 550 -47.34 -0.34 28.45
C ASP A 550 -47.66 0.22 29.84
N GLY A 551 -48.96 0.39 30.13
CA GLY A 551 -49.45 0.70 31.46
C GLY A 551 -50.77 1.46 31.49
N ASP A 552 -51.85 0.74 31.20
CA ASP A 552 -53.17 0.80 31.84
C ASP A 552 -53.81 2.16 32.19
N ASP A 553 -54.90 2.49 31.50
CA ASP A 553 -56.21 2.67 32.14
C ASP A 553 -57.29 2.99 31.09
N VAL A 554 -58.22 2.07 30.88
CA VAL A 554 -59.50 2.34 30.20
C VAL A 554 -60.64 1.82 31.05
N PRO A 555 -61.48 2.70 31.62
CA PRO A 555 -62.83 2.34 32.00
C PRO A 555 -63.81 2.79 30.92
N GLY A 556 -64.46 1.80 30.30
CA GLY A 556 -65.90 1.76 30.05
C GLY A 556 -66.60 2.92 29.30
N GLY A 557 -67.14 2.58 28.13
CA GLY A 557 -68.55 2.87 27.84
C GLY A 557 -68.83 3.82 26.67
N PRO A 558 -70.03 3.71 26.06
CA PRO A 558 -70.17 3.65 24.61
C PRO A 558 -70.84 4.89 24.01
N LEU A 559 -70.59 5.14 22.72
CA LEU A 559 -71.58 5.35 21.65
C LEU A 559 -70.87 5.56 20.31
#